data_AF-A0AA36BZC0-F1
#
_entry.id   AF-A0AA36BZC0-F1
#
_cell.length_a   1.000
_cell.length_b   1.000
_cell.length_c   1.000
_cell.angle_alpha   90.00
_cell.angle_beta   90.00
_cell.angle_gamma   90.00
#
_symmetry.space_group_name_H-M   'P 1'
#
loop_
_entity.id
_entity.type
_entity.pdbx_description
1 polymer ?
#
loop_
_entity_poly.entity_id
_entity_poly.type
_entity_poly.pdbx_seq_one_letter_code
_entity_poly.pdbx_strand_id
1 'polypeptide(L)'
;MFQQLKLTFALILSMSFCLESNAASDICSTCSCRNSETNIDCSYRNLFSIPQQIPLNVEVLYLQYNSIVNISVRAFDELPSLGTLYLQYNGIVNISVRAFDELPSLRTLYLSDNNITYIQRGIFENLPNLQRLVLRNSGIKNYEDGAFLFLPSVNYIDLGNNKDMMCECHLPAIINYTKTILKKNVYILGDCRTDLGELIRIMKYMQCQNYSLFQWNLQCETCSGMKCKDPKVTKCTADEPVCESKLSINDGTVKFEKSCSTYRECLEAMRNNTFTCNKSTSDVSCVVCCTGNLCNKNDLIVNAEGALTNLLKSSQKSVYFKAEDIDLAVDTHEKLVPLIPNLPANITLKNILPSINDIIKTQEELLDKAQQSKRTGQRMLDIIEAIPEEIPLEEQQLSASYSNLAIGAIKVKKDTFDGLTYGVLYGNNENQAKTQNFIQLPKSLLKHLKTEERAAVSRISFFSLKDDKLYRVIQNSNTKANTKINSHIIAATIPNIQITNLVDPVKISFELIDQNANNPQCVFWDESPGQNPKWSTKGCNIAKYDPGKQVLCSCDHLTSFALLTSGKTSHLLSMASYIGCGISLACLILI
;
A
#
# COMPACT_ATOMS: atom_id res chain seq x y z
N MET A 1 -10.31 -1.48 49.32
CA MET A 1 -9.08 -1.24 48.54
C MET A 1 -9.35 -1.19 47.02
N PHE A 2 -9.51 -2.31 46.30
CA PHE A 2 -9.68 -2.30 44.83
C PHE A 2 -10.81 -1.39 44.28
N GLN A 3 -11.90 -1.20 45.02
CA GLN A 3 -13.01 -0.32 44.61
C GLN A 3 -12.67 1.18 44.65
N GLN A 4 -11.82 1.61 45.60
CA GLN A 4 -11.34 3.01 45.65
C GLN A 4 -10.36 3.29 44.50
N LEU A 5 -9.50 2.32 44.16
CA LEU A 5 -8.53 2.48 43.07
C LEU A 5 -9.21 2.77 41.72
N LYS A 6 -10.35 2.12 41.43
CA LYS A 6 -11.16 2.41 40.24
C LYS A 6 -11.76 3.81 40.26
N LEU A 7 -12.19 4.31 41.42
CA LEU A 7 -12.74 5.65 41.54
C LEU A 7 -11.67 6.73 41.32
N THR A 8 -10.46 6.54 41.87
CA THR A 8 -9.33 7.45 41.62
C THR A 8 -8.87 7.41 40.16
N PHE A 9 -8.84 6.25 39.51
CA PHE A 9 -8.47 6.17 38.09
C PHE A 9 -9.51 6.84 37.18
N ALA A 10 -10.80 6.66 37.48
CA ALA A 10 -11.89 7.33 36.75
C ALA A 10 -11.82 8.86 36.93
N LEU A 11 -11.56 9.35 38.15
CA LEU A 11 -11.41 10.78 38.43
C LEU A 11 -10.18 11.39 37.74
N ILE A 12 -9.05 10.67 37.68
CA ILE A 12 -7.85 11.10 36.96
C ILE A 12 -8.13 11.16 35.45
N LEU A 13 -8.75 10.14 34.86
CA LEU A 13 -9.15 10.19 33.45
C LEU A 13 -10.15 11.31 33.15
N SER A 14 -11.12 11.59 34.03
CA SER A 14 -12.02 12.73 33.86
C SER A 14 -11.33 14.07 34.01
N MET A 15 -10.33 14.20 34.90
CA MET A 15 -9.54 15.43 35.02
C MET A 15 -8.60 15.64 33.82
N SER A 16 -8.03 14.58 33.23
CA SER A 16 -7.31 14.69 31.95
C SER A 16 -8.23 15.12 30.81
N PHE A 17 -9.44 14.54 30.71
CA PHE A 17 -10.43 14.96 29.70
C PHE A 17 -11.00 16.37 29.94
N CYS A 18 -11.01 16.87 31.19
CA CYS A 18 -11.39 18.24 31.53
C CYS A 18 -10.23 19.24 31.53
N LEU A 19 -9.03 18.84 31.06
CA LEU A 19 -7.89 19.75 30.85
C LEU A 19 -7.65 20.10 29.38
N GLU A 20 -8.32 19.44 28.43
CA GLU A 20 -8.45 19.92 27.05
C GLU A 20 -9.64 20.88 26.87
N SER A 21 -10.53 20.99 27.87
CA SER A 21 -11.68 21.90 27.86
C SER A 21 -11.37 23.27 28.48
N ASN A 22 -10.36 23.98 27.98
CA ASN A 22 -10.14 25.41 28.29
C ASN A 22 -9.47 26.15 27.13
N ALA A 23 -10.19 27.11 26.54
CA ALA A 23 -9.68 28.12 25.61
C ALA A 23 -8.91 27.61 24.36
N ALA A 24 -9.52 26.67 23.62
CA ALA A 24 -9.37 26.73 22.17
C ALA A 24 -9.86 28.11 21.71
N SER A 25 -8.99 28.89 21.04
CA SER A 25 -9.30 30.25 20.61
C SER A 25 -10.17 30.21 19.36
N ASP A 26 -11.49 30.14 19.55
CA ASP A 26 -12.48 30.36 18.49
C ASP A 26 -12.01 31.47 17.52
N ILE A 27 -11.91 31.16 16.23
CA ILE A 27 -11.44 32.10 15.22
C ILE A 27 -12.28 33.38 15.20
N CYS A 28 -13.55 33.31 15.59
CA CYS A 28 -14.46 34.45 15.68
C CYS A 28 -14.14 35.41 16.85
N SER A 29 -13.20 35.06 17.74
CA SER A 29 -12.58 36.00 18.70
C SER A 29 -11.52 36.91 18.05
N THR A 30 -10.84 36.42 17.02
CA THR A 30 -9.72 37.10 16.33
C THR A 30 -10.15 37.71 14.99
N CYS A 31 -11.19 37.15 14.36
CA CYS A 31 -11.75 37.54 13.07
C CYS A 31 -13.22 37.99 13.21
N SER A 32 -13.89 38.33 12.12
CA SER A 32 -15.32 38.65 12.06
C SER A 32 -16.07 37.54 11.30
N CYS A 33 -16.61 36.59 12.06
CA CYS A 33 -17.63 35.68 11.56
C CYS A 33 -18.98 36.40 11.56
N ARG A 34 -19.63 36.50 10.40
CA ARG A 34 -21.02 37.00 10.31
C ARG A 34 -22.00 35.83 10.51
N ASN A 35 -23.31 36.10 10.46
CA ASN A 35 -24.41 35.16 10.73
C ASN A 35 -24.46 33.90 9.82
N SER A 36 -23.48 33.69 8.95
CA SER A 36 -23.14 32.40 8.36
C SER A 36 -21.62 32.20 8.44
N GLU A 37 -21.18 31.14 9.11
CA GLU A 37 -19.77 30.75 9.30
C GLU A 37 -19.01 30.54 7.97
N THR A 38 -19.74 30.43 6.86
CA THR A 38 -19.22 30.36 5.50
C THR A 38 -18.36 31.57 5.08
N ASN A 39 -18.45 32.71 5.76
CA ASN A 39 -17.73 33.94 5.41
C ASN A 39 -17.00 34.51 6.62
N ILE A 40 -15.66 34.37 6.65
CA ILE A 40 -14.82 34.72 7.80
C ILE A 40 -13.86 35.86 7.44
N ASP A 41 -14.03 37.01 8.11
CA ASP A 41 -13.25 38.22 7.86
C ASP A 41 -12.13 38.45 8.89
N CYS A 42 -10.93 37.97 8.57
CA CYS A 42 -9.70 38.17 9.31
C CYS A 42 -8.85 39.35 8.78
N SER A 43 -9.42 40.24 7.96
CA SER A 43 -8.66 41.36 7.37
C SER A 43 -8.43 42.51 8.36
N TYR A 44 -7.32 43.25 8.17
CA TYR A 44 -6.90 44.36 9.03
C TYR A 44 -6.73 43.99 10.53
N ARG A 45 -6.30 42.75 10.82
CA ARG A 45 -6.15 42.22 12.19
C ARG A 45 -4.70 42.23 12.71
N ASN A 46 -3.75 42.76 11.93
CA ASN A 46 -2.30 42.73 12.22
C ASN A 46 -1.75 41.30 12.42
N LEU A 47 -2.28 40.32 11.69
CA LEU A 47 -1.87 38.92 11.79
C LEU A 47 -0.49 38.70 11.16
N PHE A 48 0.40 38.00 11.86
CA PHE A 48 1.73 37.60 11.36
C PHE A 48 1.76 36.18 10.78
N SER A 49 0.69 35.42 11.00
CA SER A 49 0.48 34.04 10.53
C SER A 49 -0.99 33.82 10.19
N ILE A 50 -1.29 32.73 9.49
CA ILE A 50 -2.67 32.32 9.22
C ILE A 50 -3.30 31.78 10.52
N PRO A 51 -4.52 32.21 10.91
CA PRO A 51 -5.22 31.68 12.07
C PRO A 51 -5.46 30.16 11.95
N GLN A 52 -5.41 29.47 13.07
CA GLN A 52 -5.73 28.04 13.16
C GLN A 52 -7.22 27.85 13.44
N GLN A 53 -7.71 26.60 13.38
CA GLN A 53 -9.08 26.22 13.74
C GLN A 53 -10.16 26.94 12.89
N ILE A 54 -9.89 27.10 11.59
CA ILE A 54 -10.84 27.64 10.61
C ILE A 54 -11.97 26.61 10.37
N PRO A 55 -13.26 26.98 10.50
CA PRO A 55 -14.39 26.10 10.21
C PRO A 55 -14.38 25.51 8.80
N LEU A 56 -14.60 24.18 8.71
CA LEU A 56 -14.60 23.39 7.47
C LEU A 56 -15.68 23.84 6.45
N ASN A 57 -16.70 24.56 6.92
CA ASN A 57 -17.79 25.11 6.11
C ASN A 57 -17.47 26.49 5.51
N VAL A 58 -16.27 27.05 5.73
CA VAL A 58 -15.87 28.33 5.12
C VAL A 58 -15.87 28.25 3.58
N GLU A 59 -16.55 29.19 2.93
CA GLU A 59 -16.59 29.37 1.47
C GLU A 59 -15.68 30.53 1.03
N VAL A 60 -15.54 31.55 1.89
CA VAL A 60 -14.69 32.72 1.65
C VAL A 60 -13.91 33.11 2.90
N LEU A 61 -12.57 33.17 2.76
CA LEU A 61 -11.64 33.56 3.82
C LEU A 61 -10.89 34.84 3.42
N TYR A 62 -11.04 35.88 4.24
CA TYR A 62 -10.40 37.18 4.03
C TYR A 62 -9.21 37.36 5.00
N LEU A 63 -7.99 37.32 4.49
CA LEU A 63 -6.74 37.52 5.25
C LEU A 63 -5.91 38.71 4.73
N GLN A 64 -6.47 39.52 3.84
CA GLN A 64 -5.82 40.70 3.28
C GLN A 64 -5.50 41.80 4.32
N TYR A 65 -4.57 42.69 3.99
CA TYR A 65 -4.14 43.81 4.84
C TYR A 65 -3.69 43.33 6.25
N ASN A 66 -2.77 42.38 6.27
CA ASN A 66 -2.14 41.83 7.47
C ASN A 66 -0.61 41.87 7.32
N SER A 67 0.14 41.19 8.19
CA SER A 67 1.60 41.14 8.19
C SER A 67 2.12 39.71 8.08
N ILE A 68 1.40 38.84 7.36
CA ILE A 68 1.79 37.44 7.12
C ILE A 68 3.01 37.43 6.20
N VAL A 69 4.10 36.76 6.61
CA VAL A 69 5.38 36.72 5.86
C VAL A 69 5.63 35.37 5.18
N ASN A 70 5.11 34.28 5.75
CA ASN A 70 5.31 32.93 5.24
C ASN A 70 3.97 32.17 5.21
N ILE A 71 3.77 31.34 4.20
CA ILE A 71 2.74 30.29 4.18
C ILE A 71 3.42 28.94 4.30
N SER A 72 3.13 28.20 5.38
CA SER A 72 3.65 26.85 5.62
C SER A 72 2.97 25.81 4.72
N VAL A 73 3.53 24.60 4.68
CA VAL A 73 2.82 23.40 4.18
C VAL A 73 1.48 23.27 4.91
N ARG A 74 0.39 22.97 4.20
CA ARG A 74 -0.98 22.82 4.75
C ARG A 74 -1.39 23.96 5.71
N ALA A 75 -1.14 25.21 5.35
CA ALA A 75 -1.50 26.34 6.22
C ALA A 75 -3.02 26.61 6.35
N PHE A 76 -3.85 25.78 5.69
CA PHE A 76 -5.30 25.88 5.59
C PHE A 76 -5.95 24.49 5.76
N ASP A 77 -5.66 23.83 6.90
CA ASP A 77 -6.08 22.46 7.25
C ASP A 77 -7.45 22.06 6.69
N GLU A 78 -7.44 21.13 5.70
CA GLU A 78 -8.60 20.52 5.03
C GLU A 78 -9.88 21.40 5.00
N LEU A 79 -9.89 22.48 4.21
CA LEU A 79 -11.08 23.34 4.04
C LEU A 79 -11.86 22.99 2.75
N PRO A 80 -12.74 21.95 2.76
CA PRO A 80 -13.35 21.40 1.56
C PRO A 80 -14.28 22.37 0.83
N SER A 81 -14.86 23.34 1.54
CA SER A 81 -15.80 24.32 0.99
C SER A 81 -15.13 25.60 0.46
N LEU A 82 -13.85 25.84 0.77
CA LEU A 82 -13.21 27.14 0.53
C LEU A 82 -13.10 27.43 -0.96
N GLY A 83 -13.94 28.35 -1.46
CA GLY A 83 -14.04 28.73 -2.86
C GLY A 83 -13.22 29.96 -3.24
N THR A 84 -13.00 30.89 -2.30
CA THR A 84 -12.19 32.10 -2.52
C THR A 84 -11.31 32.43 -1.32
N LEU A 85 -10.01 32.64 -1.57
CA LEU A 85 -9.00 33.02 -0.58
C LEU A 85 -8.35 34.35 -0.95
N TYR A 86 -8.38 35.30 -0.01
CA TYR A 86 -7.79 36.62 -0.15
C TYR A 86 -6.58 36.79 0.78
N LEU A 87 -5.39 36.96 0.22
CA LEU A 87 -4.11 37.14 0.92
C LEU A 87 -3.37 38.42 0.47
N GLN A 88 -4.00 39.26 -0.36
CA GLN A 88 -3.38 40.47 -0.90
C GLN A 88 -3.00 41.51 0.17
N TYR A 89 -2.02 42.38 -0.10
CA TYR A 89 -1.49 43.33 0.88
C TYR A 89 -1.05 42.65 2.19
N ASN A 90 -0.13 41.69 2.06
CA ASN A 90 0.60 41.08 3.16
C ASN A 90 2.12 41.24 2.92
N GLY A 91 2.94 40.70 3.82
CA GLY A 91 4.39 40.68 3.70
C GLY A 91 4.93 39.39 3.07
N ILE A 92 4.12 38.62 2.33
CA ILE A 92 4.46 37.22 1.99
C ILE A 92 5.69 37.19 1.09
N VAL A 93 6.75 36.54 1.57
CA VAL A 93 7.99 36.28 0.84
C VAL A 93 8.04 34.81 0.40
N ASN A 94 7.76 33.88 1.32
CA ASN A 94 7.87 32.45 1.08
C ASN A 94 6.49 31.80 1.11
N ILE A 95 6.19 31.01 0.08
CA ILE A 95 5.05 30.09 0.05
C ILE A 95 5.63 28.69 -0.10
N SER A 96 5.31 27.80 0.83
CA SER A 96 5.79 26.42 0.80
C SER A 96 5.19 25.65 -0.38
N VAL A 97 5.95 24.71 -0.94
CA VAL A 97 5.39 23.63 -1.75
C VAL A 97 4.28 22.93 -0.93
N ARG A 98 3.11 22.64 -1.53
CA ARG A 98 1.91 22.13 -0.83
C ARG A 98 1.35 23.07 0.26
N ALA A 99 1.50 24.39 0.11
CA ALA A 99 0.87 25.38 1.00
C ALA A 99 -0.66 25.45 0.88
N PHE A 100 -1.20 25.16 -0.32
CA PHE A 100 -2.63 25.22 -0.64
C PHE A 100 -3.23 23.83 -0.92
N ASP A 101 -2.57 22.77 -0.46
CA ASP A 101 -3.09 21.39 -0.50
C ASP A 101 -4.45 21.26 0.19
N GLU A 102 -5.21 20.24 -0.18
CA GLU A 102 -6.50 19.90 0.46
C GLU A 102 -7.58 21.01 0.40
N LEU A 103 -7.48 21.92 -0.59
CA LEU A 103 -8.48 22.95 -0.92
C LEU A 103 -9.27 22.61 -2.21
N PRO A 104 -10.03 21.50 -2.27
CA PRO A 104 -10.60 20.98 -3.51
C PRO A 104 -11.61 21.92 -4.19
N SER A 105 -12.28 22.79 -3.43
CA SER A 105 -13.26 23.74 -3.96
C SER A 105 -12.68 25.09 -4.40
N LEU A 106 -11.39 25.36 -4.20
CA LEU A 106 -10.82 26.69 -4.40
C LEU A 106 -10.86 27.11 -5.87
N ARG A 107 -11.60 28.19 -6.16
CA ARG A 107 -11.76 28.76 -7.51
C ARG A 107 -10.95 30.03 -7.72
N THR A 108 -10.72 30.79 -6.67
CA THR A 108 -10.03 32.08 -6.74
C THR A 108 -9.01 32.27 -5.63
N LEU A 109 -7.78 32.62 -6.00
CA LEU A 109 -6.68 32.92 -5.08
C LEU A 109 -6.11 34.31 -5.41
N TYR A 110 -6.18 35.23 -4.45
CA TYR A 110 -5.59 36.57 -4.53
C TYR A 110 -4.34 36.65 -3.64
N LEU A 111 -3.18 36.83 -4.26
CA LEU A 111 -1.86 37.00 -3.64
C LEU A 111 -1.20 38.35 -4.00
N SER A 112 -1.93 39.25 -4.65
CA SER A 112 -1.42 40.56 -5.10
C SER A 112 -0.77 41.39 -3.99
N ASP A 113 0.12 42.31 -4.35
CA ASP A 113 0.66 43.31 -3.44
C ASP A 113 1.37 42.64 -2.22
N ASN A 114 2.20 41.65 -2.53
CA ASN A 114 3.09 40.89 -1.62
C ASN A 114 4.56 40.99 -2.10
N ASN A 115 5.48 40.17 -1.57
CA ASN A 115 6.92 40.16 -1.92
C ASN A 115 7.42 38.76 -2.35
N ILE A 116 6.59 38.05 -3.12
CA ILE A 116 6.83 36.70 -3.66
C ILE A 116 7.82 36.82 -4.83
N THR A 117 9.10 36.99 -4.53
CA THR A 117 10.12 37.27 -5.58
C THR A 117 10.43 36.10 -6.51
N TYR A 118 10.06 34.87 -6.13
CA TYR A 118 10.23 33.64 -6.90
C TYR A 118 9.03 32.72 -6.72
N ILE A 119 8.63 32.00 -7.76
CA ILE A 119 7.56 30.98 -7.70
C ILE A 119 8.18 29.61 -7.97
N GLN A 120 8.34 28.81 -6.91
CA GLN A 120 8.76 27.42 -6.98
C GLN A 120 7.67 26.51 -7.59
N ARG A 121 8.08 25.44 -8.26
CA ARG A 121 7.20 24.35 -8.68
C ARG A 121 6.53 23.69 -7.46
N GLY A 122 5.27 23.26 -7.63
CA GLY A 122 4.50 22.62 -6.54
C GLY A 122 3.84 23.59 -5.54
N ILE A 123 3.95 24.91 -5.73
CA ILE A 123 3.22 25.90 -4.90
C ILE A 123 1.70 25.86 -5.19
N PHE A 124 1.29 25.74 -6.46
CA PHE A 124 -0.12 25.75 -6.89
C PHE A 124 -0.65 24.37 -7.34
N GLU A 125 0.05 23.30 -6.96
CA GLU A 125 -0.36 21.92 -7.25
C GLU A 125 -1.60 21.52 -6.43
N ASN A 126 -2.28 20.44 -6.79
CA ASN A 126 -3.49 19.93 -6.10
C ASN A 126 -4.69 20.91 -6.01
N LEU A 127 -4.76 21.92 -6.89
CA LEU A 127 -5.86 22.89 -6.97
C LEU A 127 -6.79 22.64 -8.19
N PRO A 128 -7.59 21.55 -8.20
CA PRO A 128 -8.31 21.09 -9.40
C PRO A 128 -9.37 22.08 -9.90
N ASN A 129 -9.95 22.89 -9.02
CA ASN A 129 -11.01 23.86 -9.34
C ASN A 129 -10.52 25.31 -9.50
N LEU A 130 -9.22 25.60 -9.38
CA LEU A 130 -8.70 26.97 -9.45
C LEU A 130 -8.90 27.55 -10.85
N GLN A 131 -9.70 28.62 -10.94
CA GLN A 131 -10.04 29.32 -12.18
C GLN A 131 -9.24 30.63 -12.33
N ARG A 132 -9.03 31.34 -11.21
CA ARG A 132 -8.43 32.68 -11.16
C ARG A 132 -7.29 32.72 -10.15
N LEU A 133 -6.08 33.01 -10.64
CA LEU A 133 -4.89 33.30 -9.85
C LEU A 133 -4.47 34.76 -10.06
N VAL A 134 -4.26 35.51 -8.98
CA VAL A 134 -3.89 36.93 -9.06
C VAL A 134 -2.63 37.17 -8.22
N LEU A 135 -1.54 37.48 -8.90
CA LEU A 135 -0.17 37.67 -8.39
C LEU A 135 0.36 39.06 -8.78
N ARG A 136 -0.55 40.03 -8.96
CA ARG A 136 -0.25 41.38 -9.42
C ARG A 136 0.60 42.14 -8.39
N ASN A 137 1.63 42.84 -8.85
CA ASN A 137 2.49 43.69 -7.99
C ASN A 137 3.12 42.92 -6.80
N SER A 138 3.54 41.66 -7.02
CA SER A 138 4.07 40.78 -5.97
C SER A 138 5.60 40.71 -5.92
N GLY A 139 6.31 41.52 -6.71
CA GLY A 139 7.78 41.55 -6.74
C GLY A 139 8.44 40.37 -7.48
N ILE A 140 7.66 39.57 -8.23
CA ILE A 140 8.14 38.36 -8.94
C ILE A 140 9.26 38.73 -9.92
N LYS A 141 10.34 37.93 -9.91
CA LYS A 141 11.49 38.05 -10.81
C LYS A 141 11.59 36.85 -11.76
N ASN A 142 11.59 35.64 -11.22
CA ASN A 142 11.62 34.40 -12.00
C ASN A 142 10.56 33.43 -11.47
N TYR A 143 10.27 32.38 -12.24
CA TYR A 143 9.52 31.22 -11.76
C TYR A 143 10.23 29.93 -12.17
N GLU A 144 9.77 28.80 -11.68
CA GLU A 144 10.30 27.49 -12.04
C GLU A 144 9.57 26.91 -13.26
N ASP A 145 10.28 26.22 -14.14
CA ASP A 145 9.65 25.41 -15.18
C ASP A 145 8.74 24.36 -14.50
N GLY A 146 7.45 24.36 -14.84
CA GLY A 146 6.40 23.59 -14.17
C GLY A 146 5.58 24.36 -13.11
N ALA A 147 5.94 25.57 -12.70
CA ALA A 147 5.25 26.32 -11.64
C ALA A 147 3.77 26.66 -11.92
N PHE A 148 3.36 26.66 -13.20
CA PHE A 148 1.96 26.88 -13.62
C PHE A 148 1.35 25.64 -14.31
N LEU A 149 2.00 24.47 -14.19
CA LEU A 149 1.50 23.20 -14.69
C LEU A 149 0.41 22.64 -13.74
N PHE A 150 -0.32 21.61 -14.17
CA PHE A 150 -1.35 20.92 -13.37
C PHE A 150 -2.48 21.78 -12.79
N LEU A 151 -2.81 22.91 -13.43
CA LEU A 151 -3.96 23.77 -13.12
C LEU A 151 -5.12 23.55 -14.13
N PRO A 152 -5.86 22.42 -14.11
CA PRO A 152 -6.82 22.07 -15.16
C PRO A 152 -7.98 23.08 -15.29
N SER A 153 -8.38 23.72 -14.20
CA SER A 153 -9.46 24.71 -14.18
C SER A 153 -9.05 26.14 -14.53
N VAL A 154 -7.76 26.49 -14.58
CA VAL A 154 -7.35 27.91 -14.71
C VAL A 154 -7.79 28.53 -16.04
N ASN A 155 -8.35 29.74 -15.97
CA ASN A 155 -8.75 30.54 -17.13
C ASN A 155 -8.24 31.99 -17.06
N TYR A 156 -7.71 32.42 -15.89
CA TYR A 156 -7.19 33.76 -15.68
C TYR A 156 -5.98 33.74 -14.74
N ILE A 157 -4.85 34.29 -15.21
CA ILE A 157 -3.65 34.52 -14.40
C ILE A 157 -3.25 36.00 -14.57
N ASP A 158 -3.09 36.72 -13.47
CA ASP A 158 -2.62 38.13 -13.49
C ASP A 158 -1.26 38.26 -12.80
N LEU A 159 -0.23 38.48 -13.61
CA LEU A 159 1.15 38.78 -13.23
C LEU A 159 1.50 40.26 -13.48
N GLY A 160 0.49 41.13 -13.60
CA GLY A 160 0.68 42.56 -13.85
C GLY A 160 1.56 43.26 -12.81
N ASN A 161 2.23 44.35 -13.21
CA ASN A 161 3.13 45.15 -12.37
C ASN A 161 4.39 44.46 -11.80
N ASN A 162 4.65 43.18 -12.09
CA ASN A 162 5.92 42.52 -11.73
C ASN A 162 7.05 42.96 -12.69
N LYS A 163 7.49 44.23 -12.56
CA LYS A 163 8.34 44.92 -13.54
C LYS A 163 9.73 44.32 -13.75
N ASP A 164 10.25 43.58 -12.78
CA ASP A 164 11.54 42.90 -12.83
C ASP A 164 11.41 41.41 -13.21
N MET A 165 10.20 40.96 -13.59
CA MET A 165 9.97 39.57 -14.01
C MET A 165 10.63 39.29 -15.35
N MET A 166 11.52 38.32 -15.43
CA MET A 166 12.21 37.93 -16.67
C MET A 166 11.26 37.22 -17.65
N CYS A 167 11.54 37.37 -18.94
CA CYS A 167 10.81 36.66 -19.99
C CYS A 167 11.33 35.22 -20.12
N GLU A 168 10.52 34.28 -19.64
CA GLU A 168 10.73 32.83 -19.77
C GLU A 168 9.69 32.22 -20.71
N CYS A 169 10.01 31.08 -21.34
CA CYS A 169 9.19 30.48 -22.39
C CYS A 169 8.16 29.45 -21.93
N HIS A 170 8.28 28.95 -20.71
CA HIS A 170 7.42 27.88 -20.18
C HIS A 170 5.95 28.30 -20.10
N LEU A 171 5.66 29.47 -19.50
CA LEU A 171 4.29 29.96 -19.37
C LEU A 171 3.65 30.30 -20.73
N PRO A 172 4.28 31.04 -21.67
CA PRO A 172 3.78 31.17 -23.04
C PRO A 172 3.45 29.83 -23.72
N ALA A 173 4.28 28.81 -23.51
CA ALA A 173 4.09 27.49 -24.10
C ALA A 173 2.92 26.70 -23.46
N ILE A 174 2.75 26.74 -22.13
CA ILE A 174 1.58 26.16 -21.43
C ILE A 174 0.28 26.74 -22.00
N ILE A 175 0.24 28.05 -22.19
CA ILE A 175 -0.95 28.78 -22.63
C ILE A 175 -1.23 28.49 -24.12
N ASN A 176 -0.19 28.42 -24.96
CA ASN A 176 -0.34 28.02 -26.36
C ASN A 176 -0.82 26.55 -26.48
N TYR A 177 -0.31 25.63 -25.67
CA TYR A 177 -0.76 24.24 -25.61
C TYR A 177 -2.21 24.12 -25.13
N THR A 178 -2.57 24.82 -24.06
CA THR A 178 -3.94 24.84 -23.51
C THR A 178 -4.95 25.38 -24.54
N LYS A 179 -4.54 26.39 -25.33
CA LYS A 179 -5.35 26.93 -26.44
C LYS A 179 -5.42 25.99 -27.65
N THR A 180 -4.30 25.42 -28.09
CA THR A 180 -4.23 24.64 -29.35
C THR A 180 -4.68 23.18 -29.19
N ILE A 181 -4.33 22.53 -28.09
CA ILE A 181 -4.64 21.13 -27.79
C ILE A 181 -5.90 21.02 -26.93
N LEU A 182 -5.94 21.67 -25.77
CA LEU A 182 -7.08 21.57 -24.83
C LEU A 182 -8.28 22.45 -25.21
N LYS A 183 -8.18 23.22 -26.31
CA LYS A 183 -9.19 24.15 -26.85
C LYS A 183 -9.70 25.19 -25.84
N LYS A 184 -8.93 25.43 -24.78
CA LYS A 184 -9.31 26.30 -23.66
C LYS A 184 -8.51 27.60 -23.73
N ASN A 185 -9.21 28.73 -23.66
CA ASN A 185 -8.54 30.02 -23.53
C ASN A 185 -8.16 30.26 -22.07
N VAL A 186 -6.89 30.56 -21.83
CA VAL A 186 -6.39 31.10 -20.56
C VAL A 186 -5.90 32.52 -20.83
N TYR A 187 -6.40 33.46 -20.06
CA TYR A 187 -6.05 34.87 -20.18
C TYR A 187 -4.90 35.20 -19.23
N ILE A 188 -3.82 35.77 -19.78
CA ILE A 188 -2.70 36.29 -18.99
C ILE A 188 -2.68 37.81 -19.07
N LEU A 189 -2.60 38.44 -17.90
CA LEU A 189 -2.10 39.81 -17.75
C LEU A 189 -0.67 39.77 -17.24
N GLY A 190 0.16 40.68 -17.74
CA GLY A 190 1.56 40.81 -17.34
C GLY A 190 2.49 41.12 -18.50
N ASP A 191 3.54 41.85 -18.17
CA ASP A 191 4.69 42.11 -19.02
C ASP A 191 5.94 41.52 -18.32
N CYS A 192 6.94 41.16 -19.10
CA CYS A 192 8.21 40.60 -18.66
C CYS A 192 9.38 41.34 -19.32
N ARG A 193 10.57 41.22 -18.75
CA ARG A 193 11.82 41.85 -19.19
C ARG A 193 12.66 40.86 -20.01
N THR A 194 13.09 41.25 -21.20
CA THR A 194 14.07 40.48 -21.99
C THR A 194 15.49 40.66 -21.45
N ASP A 195 16.44 39.84 -21.89
CA ASP A 195 17.86 39.99 -21.52
C ASP A 195 18.46 41.36 -21.91
N LEU A 196 17.84 42.05 -22.87
CA LEU A 196 18.21 43.40 -23.32
C LEU A 196 17.57 44.51 -22.45
N GLY A 197 16.79 44.16 -21.43
CA GLY A 197 16.09 45.09 -20.54
C GLY A 197 14.74 45.59 -21.06
N GLU A 198 14.30 45.15 -22.25
CA GLU A 198 13.03 45.59 -22.85
C GLU A 198 11.83 44.97 -22.13
N LEU A 199 10.82 45.78 -21.79
CA LEU A 199 9.57 45.31 -21.20
C LEU A 199 8.54 44.98 -22.28
N ILE A 200 8.13 43.71 -22.38
CA ILE A 200 7.19 43.20 -23.39
C ILE A 200 6.09 42.35 -22.75
N ARG A 201 4.91 42.26 -23.39
CA ARG A 201 3.85 41.33 -22.95
C ARG A 201 4.35 39.90 -22.97
N ILE A 202 4.08 39.13 -21.91
CA ILE A 202 4.49 37.71 -21.77
C ILE A 202 4.14 36.89 -23.03
N MET A 203 2.90 37.03 -23.51
CA MET A 203 2.40 36.33 -24.71
C MET A 203 2.94 36.87 -26.06
N LYS A 204 3.92 37.79 -26.04
CA LYS A 204 4.64 38.30 -27.22
C LYS A 204 6.13 37.89 -27.22
N TYR A 205 6.61 37.09 -26.28
CA TYR A 205 8.02 36.70 -26.25
C TYR A 205 8.38 35.74 -27.39
N MET A 206 9.01 36.28 -28.44
CA MET A 206 9.20 35.58 -29.73
C MET A 206 10.30 34.50 -29.71
N GLN A 207 11.17 34.47 -28.72
CA GLN A 207 12.24 33.44 -28.63
C GLN A 207 11.67 32.02 -28.42
N CYS A 208 10.41 31.92 -27.98
CA CYS A 208 9.75 30.66 -27.64
C CYS A 208 9.23 29.85 -28.84
N GLN A 209 9.51 30.25 -30.09
CA GLN A 209 9.02 29.56 -31.29
C GLN A 209 9.42 28.08 -31.36
N ASN A 210 10.61 27.74 -30.85
CA ASN A 210 11.13 26.38 -30.75
C ASN A 210 11.13 25.84 -29.29
N TYR A 211 10.45 26.52 -28.36
CA TYR A 211 10.31 26.01 -26.99
C TYR A 211 9.26 24.91 -26.97
N SER A 212 9.73 23.67 -26.88
CA SER A 212 8.90 22.53 -26.51
C SER A 212 8.59 22.61 -25.01
N LEU A 213 7.32 22.41 -24.62
CA LEU A 213 6.98 22.10 -23.21
C LEU A 213 7.73 20.86 -22.70
N PHE A 214 8.14 20.02 -23.64
CA PHE A 214 8.98 18.85 -23.44
C PHE A 214 10.35 19.17 -24.05
N GLN A 215 11.01 20.22 -23.56
CA GLN A 215 12.42 20.51 -23.88
C GLN A 215 13.31 19.42 -23.28
N TRP A 216 14.54 19.25 -23.77
CA TRP A 216 15.36 18.06 -23.48
C TRP A 216 15.56 17.81 -21.98
N ASN A 217 15.72 18.86 -21.17
CA ASN A 217 15.86 18.73 -19.71
C ASN A 217 14.54 18.30 -19.04
N LEU A 218 13.39 18.84 -19.44
CA LEU A 218 12.08 18.34 -19.00
C LEU A 218 11.79 16.94 -19.54
N GLN A 219 12.31 16.54 -20.71
CA GLN A 219 12.20 15.18 -21.23
C GLN A 219 13.04 14.17 -20.44
N CYS A 220 14.18 14.58 -19.90
CA CYS A 220 14.96 13.77 -18.97
C CYS A 220 14.27 13.67 -17.59
N GLU A 221 13.79 14.78 -17.01
CA GLU A 221 13.13 14.74 -15.68
C GLU A 221 11.75 14.08 -15.67
N THR A 222 10.86 14.42 -16.63
CA THR A 222 9.51 13.84 -16.74
C THR A 222 9.54 12.33 -17.02
N CYS A 223 10.74 11.79 -17.26
CA CYS A 223 10.94 10.38 -17.50
C CYS A 223 12.19 9.76 -16.86
N SER A 224 12.80 10.18 -15.75
CA SER A 224 14.11 9.62 -15.29
C SER A 224 14.18 8.07 -15.04
N GLY A 225 15.20 7.34 -15.57
CA GLY A 225 15.56 5.94 -15.22
C GLY A 225 15.77 4.79 -16.26
N MET A 226 15.82 4.95 -17.61
CA MET A 226 15.96 3.79 -18.59
C MET A 226 16.35 4.09 -20.08
N LYS A 227 15.69 3.47 -21.10
CA LYS A 227 15.78 3.69 -22.58
C LYS A 227 14.43 3.47 -23.30
N CYS A 228 14.07 4.34 -24.24
CA CYS A 228 12.89 4.17 -25.11
C CYS A 228 13.10 3.09 -26.21
N LYS A 229 12.03 2.36 -26.56
CA LYS A 229 11.96 1.40 -27.69
C LYS A 229 10.90 1.77 -28.75
N ASP A 230 10.60 3.06 -28.93
CA ASP A 230 9.77 3.49 -30.07
C ASP A 230 10.63 3.48 -31.35
N PRO A 231 10.23 2.76 -32.42
CA PRO A 231 10.99 2.71 -33.68
C PRO A 231 11.11 4.07 -34.40
N LYS A 232 10.41 5.12 -33.94
CA LYS A 232 10.52 6.50 -34.45
C LYS A 232 11.56 7.34 -33.71
N VAL A 233 12.12 6.87 -32.59
CA VAL A 233 13.09 7.61 -31.75
C VAL A 233 14.43 6.89 -31.76
N THR A 234 15.40 7.40 -32.52
CA THR A 234 16.55 6.60 -32.98
C THR A 234 17.85 6.76 -32.17
N LYS A 235 17.91 7.65 -31.16
CA LYS A 235 19.06 7.77 -30.22
C LYS A 235 18.72 8.58 -28.95
N CYS A 236 19.23 8.12 -27.81
CA CYS A 236 19.34 8.86 -26.55
C CYS A 236 20.76 8.60 -25.98
N THR A 237 21.35 9.56 -25.26
CA THR A 237 22.75 9.48 -24.79
C THR A 237 22.91 9.95 -23.35
N ALA A 238 23.33 9.01 -22.49
CA ALA A 238 23.63 9.17 -21.06
C ALA A 238 22.43 9.54 -20.16
N ASP A 239 22.53 9.11 -18.90
CA ASP A 239 21.77 9.54 -17.72
C ASP A 239 20.21 9.50 -17.84
N GLU A 240 19.75 8.37 -18.42
CA GLU A 240 18.53 7.56 -18.13
C GLU A 240 17.08 8.14 -18.16
N PRO A 241 16.15 7.57 -19.01
CA PRO A 241 14.68 7.66 -18.81
C PRO A 241 13.68 6.46 -19.12
N VAL A 242 12.54 6.04 -18.45
CA VAL A 242 11.91 6.12 -17.07
C VAL A 242 10.62 6.96 -16.81
N CYS A 243 9.60 6.94 -17.68
CA CYS A 243 8.34 7.73 -17.56
C CYS A 243 7.26 7.31 -16.52
N GLU A 244 6.17 8.11 -16.46
CA GLU A 244 4.89 7.84 -15.76
C GLU A 244 4.33 6.43 -16.02
N SER A 245 3.48 5.96 -15.10
CA SER A 245 2.90 4.60 -15.13
C SER A 245 1.39 4.59 -15.26
N LYS A 246 0.87 3.89 -16.27
CA LYS A 246 -0.56 3.59 -16.43
C LYS A 246 -0.89 2.21 -15.87
N LEU A 247 -1.84 2.18 -14.93
CA LEU A 247 -2.46 0.96 -14.41
C LEU A 247 -3.75 0.67 -15.20
N SER A 248 -3.76 -0.35 -16.05
CA SER A 248 -4.98 -0.85 -16.72
C SER A 248 -5.31 -2.28 -16.31
N ILE A 249 -6.60 -2.57 -16.13
CA ILE A 249 -7.13 -3.85 -15.63
C ILE A 249 -8.17 -4.41 -16.63
N ASN A 250 -7.75 -5.33 -17.50
CA ASN A 250 -8.62 -6.00 -18.48
C ASN A 250 -8.56 -7.52 -18.23
N ASP A 251 -9.70 -8.21 -18.19
CA ASP A 251 -9.79 -9.65 -17.86
C ASP A 251 -8.88 -10.12 -16.69
N GLY A 252 -8.79 -9.33 -15.62
CA GLY A 252 -7.89 -9.60 -14.47
C GLY A 252 -6.39 -9.32 -14.71
N THR A 253 -5.97 -9.11 -15.96
CA THR A 253 -4.62 -8.70 -16.30
C THR A 253 -4.37 -7.24 -15.92
N VAL A 254 -3.70 -7.04 -14.79
CA VAL A 254 -3.02 -5.77 -14.48
C VAL A 254 -1.85 -5.64 -15.45
N LYS A 255 -1.91 -4.62 -16.32
CA LYS A 255 -0.82 -4.24 -17.22
C LYS A 255 -0.28 -2.88 -16.81
N PHE A 256 1.04 -2.81 -16.62
CA PHE A 256 1.79 -1.56 -16.49
C PHE A 256 2.37 -1.18 -17.86
N GLU A 257 2.04 0.02 -18.34
CA GLU A 257 2.68 0.62 -19.53
C GLU A 257 3.41 1.89 -19.14
N LYS A 258 4.61 2.08 -19.70
CA LYS A 258 5.45 3.28 -19.60
C LYS A 258 5.87 3.74 -20.99
N SER A 259 5.28 4.81 -21.50
CA SER A 259 5.66 5.40 -22.80
C SER A 259 5.28 6.88 -22.89
N CYS A 260 5.83 7.59 -23.89
CA CYS A 260 5.44 8.96 -24.18
C CYS A 260 3.99 9.10 -24.73
N SER A 261 3.36 8.01 -25.19
CA SER A 261 1.92 8.03 -25.52
C SER A 261 1.05 7.88 -24.26
N THR A 262 1.51 7.10 -23.28
CA THR A 262 0.87 6.94 -21.97
C THR A 262 0.70 8.29 -21.26
N TYR A 263 1.75 9.13 -21.26
CA TYR A 263 1.73 10.49 -20.72
C TYR A 263 0.59 11.35 -21.32
N ARG A 264 0.38 11.27 -22.64
CA ARG A 264 -0.69 12.01 -23.31
C ARG A 264 -2.08 11.51 -22.89
N GLU A 265 -2.28 10.19 -22.83
CA GLU A 265 -3.53 9.60 -22.34
C GLU A 265 -3.82 10.02 -20.89
N CYS A 266 -2.77 10.12 -20.07
CA CYS A 266 -2.86 10.58 -18.69
C CYS A 266 -3.29 12.05 -18.55
N LEU A 267 -2.73 12.95 -19.37
CA LEU A 267 -3.21 14.33 -19.45
C LEU A 267 -4.68 14.40 -19.90
N GLU A 268 -5.14 13.53 -20.80
CA GLU A 268 -6.54 13.49 -21.25
C GLU A 268 -7.50 12.89 -20.19
N ALA A 269 -7.04 11.95 -19.36
CA ALA A 269 -7.79 11.41 -18.23
C ALA A 269 -7.94 12.42 -17.08
N MET A 270 -6.82 13.04 -16.65
CA MET A 270 -6.81 14.09 -15.63
C MET A 270 -7.68 15.29 -16.03
N ARG A 271 -7.63 15.72 -17.31
CA ARG A 271 -8.43 16.83 -17.85
C ARG A 271 -9.94 16.66 -17.62
N ASN A 272 -10.44 15.43 -17.65
CA ASN A 272 -11.87 15.15 -17.50
C ASN A 272 -12.29 14.95 -16.02
N ASN A 273 -11.33 14.94 -15.08
CA ASN A 273 -11.50 14.55 -13.68
C ASN A 273 -12.17 13.17 -13.50
N THR A 274 -11.97 12.26 -14.46
CA THR A 274 -12.55 10.90 -14.45
C THR A 274 -11.50 9.86 -14.13
N PHE A 275 -11.72 9.09 -13.05
CA PHE A 275 -11.18 7.75 -12.92
C PHE A 275 -11.78 6.89 -14.04
N THR A 276 -11.09 6.85 -15.19
CA THR A 276 -11.69 6.45 -16.47
C THR A 276 -11.65 4.94 -16.63
N CYS A 277 -12.41 4.23 -15.80
CA CYS A 277 -12.71 2.81 -15.99
C CYS A 277 -13.73 2.65 -17.10
N ASN A 278 -13.24 2.47 -18.34
CA ASN A 278 -14.10 2.09 -19.46
C ASN A 278 -14.63 0.67 -19.22
N LYS A 279 -15.91 0.60 -18.84
CA LYS A 279 -16.60 -0.67 -18.60
C LYS A 279 -17.22 -1.19 -19.90
N SER A 280 -16.68 -2.28 -20.43
CA SER A 280 -17.34 -3.05 -21.48
C SER A 280 -18.36 -4.01 -20.86
N THR A 281 -19.01 -4.86 -21.66
CA THR A 281 -19.86 -5.94 -21.15
C THR A 281 -19.09 -7.06 -20.43
N SER A 282 -17.75 -7.07 -20.50
CA SER A 282 -16.83 -8.01 -19.82
C SER A 282 -15.78 -7.31 -18.95
N ASP A 283 -15.25 -6.17 -19.40
CA ASP A 283 -14.01 -5.56 -18.89
C ASP A 283 -14.20 -4.27 -18.09
N VAL A 284 -13.18 -3.89 -17.33
CA VAL A 284 -13.15 -2.67 -16.50
C VAL A 284 -11.81 -1.94 -16.68
N SER A 285 -11.53 -1.47 -17.89
CA SER A 285 -10.26 -0.80 -18.28
C SER A 285 -10.09 0.54 -17.58
N CYS A 286 -9.59 0.52 -16.34
CA CYS A 286 -9.20 1.72 -15.58
C CYS A 286 -7.91 2.37 -16.11
N VAL A 287 -7.71 3.63 -15.74
CA VAL A 287 -6.49 4.41 -15.98
C VAL A 287 -6.21 5.25 -14.72
N VAL A 288 -4.99 5.16 -14.21
CA VAL A 288 -4.43 5.96 -13.11
C VAL A 288 -3.08 6.50 -13.57
N CYS A 289 -2.70 7.69 -13.10
CA CYS A 289 -1.61 8.49 -13.63
C CYS A 289 -0.86 9.20 -12.50
N CYS A 290 0.48 9.08 -12.48
CA CYS A 290 1.34 9.60 -11.40
C CYS A 290 2.62 10.22 -11.99
N THR A 291 3.03 11.37 -11.46
CA THR A 291 4.10 12.24 -11.98
C THR A 291 5.45 12.02 -11.29
N GLY A 292 6.43 11.48 -12.02
CA GLY A 292 7.84 11.37 -11.58
C GLY A 292 8.04 10.64 -10.25
N ASN A 293 8.98 11.12 -9.44
CA ASN A 293 9.26 10.59 -8.09
C ASN A 293 8.21 10.97 -7.04
N LEU A 294 7.15 11.70 -7.41
CA LEU A 294 6.06 12.13 -6.53
C LEU A 294 4.86 11.17 -6.57
N CYS A 295 5.13 9.86 -6.51
CA CYS A 295 4.27 8.98 -5.73
C CYS A 295 4.40 9.35 -4.25
N ASN A 296 3.78 10.46 -3.83
CA ASN A 296 3.53 10.72 -2.42
C ASN A 296 2.84 9.48 -1.84
N LYS A 297 3.44 8.89 -0.81
CA LYS A 297 2.99 7.62 -0.22
C LYS A 297 1.49 7.67 0.09
N ASN A 298 1.00 8.84 0.53
CA ASN A 298 -0.39 9.07 0.92
C ASN A 298 -1.39 8.98 -0.26
N ASP A 299 -1.01 9.40 -1.46
CA ASP A 299 -1.93 9.35 -2.62
C ASP A 299 -2.01 7.94 -3.20
N LEU A 300 -0.90 7.19 -3.15
CA LEU A 300 -0.90 5.76 -3.47
C LEU A 300 -1.64 4.96 -2.38
N ILE A 301 -1.52 5.35 -1.10
CA ILE A 301 -2.31 4.82 0.03
C ILE A 301 -3.81 5.01 -0.19
N VAL A 302 -4.30 6.24 -0.40
CA VAL A 302 -5.73 6.55 -0.45
C VAL A 302 -6.41 5.83 -1.62
N ASN A 303 -5.77 5.84 -2.80
CA ASN A 303 -6.29 5.14 -3.97
C ASN A 303 -6.21 3.61 -3.82
N ALA A 304 -5.14 3.07 -3.21
CA ALA A 304 -5.05 1.64 -2.92
C ALA A 304 -6.06 1.20 -1.85
N GLU A 305 -6.26 1.96 -0.77
CA GLU A 305 -7.16 1.60 0.32
C GLU A 305 -8.61 1.52 -0.14
N GLY A 306 -9.07 2.43 -1.01
CA GLY A 306 -10.38 2.34 -1.66
C GLY A 306 -10.55 1.08 -2.52
N ALA A 307 -9.54 0.73 -3.32
CA ALA A 307 -9.55 -0.47 -4.17
C ALA A 307 -9.49 -1.77 -3.35
N LEU A 308 -8.58 -1.84 -2.37
CA LEU A 308 -8.36 -2.98 -1.48
C LEU A 308 -9.56 -3.23 -0.55
N THR A 309 -10.24 -2.16 -0.11
CA THR A 309 -11.52 -2.28 0.61
C THR A 309 -12.59 -2.96 -0.24
N ASN A 310 -12.60 -2.74 -1.56
CA ASN A 310 -13.55 -3.40 -2.47
C ASN A 310 -13.14 -4.85 -2.79
N LEU A 311 -11.84 -5.14 -2.87
CA LEU A 311 -11.31 -6.51 -2.94
C LEU A 311 -11.73 -7.32 -1.70
N LEU A 312 -11.58 -6.76 -0.49
CA LEU A 312 -12.04 -7.37 0.76
C LEU A 312 -13.55 -7.65 0.78
N LYS A 313 -14.38 -6.67 0.36
CA LYS A 313 -15.84 -6.84 0.22
C LYS A 313 -16.23 -7.90 -0.81
N SER A 314 -15.34 -8.21 -1.76
CA SER A 314 -15.52 -9.30 -2.72
C SER A 314 -15.16 -10.65 -2.09
N SER A 315 -13.98 -10.78 -1.47
CA SER A 315 -13.55 -12.03 -0.82
C SER A 315 -14.42 -12.45 0.36
N GLN A 316 -15.08 -11.52 1.05
CA GLN A 316 -16.11 -11.85 2.06
C GLN A 316 -17.28 -12.69 1.49
N LYS A 317 -17.44 -12.73 0.16
CA LYS A 317 -18.42 -13.55 -0.57
C LYS A 317 -17.81 -14.81 -1.19
N SER A 318 -16.58 -15.17 -0.82
CA SER A 318 -15.83 -16.32 -1.38
C SER A 318 -16.57 -17.65 -1.30
N VAL A 319 -17.49 -17.81 -0.34
CA VAL A 319 -18.40 -18.96 -0.22
C VAL A 319 -19.23 -19.21 -1.48
N TYR A 320 -19.43 -18.20 -2.33
CA TYR A 320 -20.17 -18.28 -3.60
C TYR A 320 -19.28 -18.26 -4.86
N PHE A 321 -17.96 -18.22 -4.70
CA PHE A 321 -17.01 -18.21 -5.82
C PHE A 321 -16.98 -19.56 -6.55
N LYS A 322 -16.68 -19.53 -7.85
CA LYS A 322 -16.28 -20.69 -8.65
C LYS A 322 -14.74 -20.79 -8.71
N ALA A 323 -14.23 -21.82 -9.37
CA ALA A 323 -12.79 -22.02 -9.54
C ALA A 323 -12.11 -20.84 -10.28
N GLU A 324 -12.83 -20.25 -11.24
CA GLU A 324 -12.40 -19.10 -12.04
C GLU A 324 -12.32 -17.82 -11.19
N ASP A 325 -13.31 -17.60 -10.31
CA ASP A 325 -13.34 -16.44 -9.40
C ASP A 325 -12.23 -16.52 -8.34
N ILE A 326 -11.92 -17.74 -7.86
CA ILE A 326 -10.81 -17.99 -6.94
C ILE A 326 -9.46 -17.71 -7.62
N ASP A 327 -9.28 -18.16 -8.86
CA ASP A 327 -8.05 -17.88 -9.61
C ASP A 327 -7.87 -16.39 -9.92
N LEU A 328 -8.93 -15.70 -10.34
CA LEU A 328 -8.91 -14.24 -10.52
C LEU A 328 -8.56 -13.51 -9.22
N ALA A 329 -9.06 -13.99 -8.07
CA ALA A 329 -8.72 -13.42 -6.77
C ALA A 329 -7.26 -13.68 -6.38
N VAL A 330 -6.72 -14.87 -6.64
CA VAL A 330 -5.29 -15.19 -6.40
C VAL A 330 -4.38 -14.39 -7.32
N ASP A 331 -4.70 -14.31 -8.61
CA ASP A 331 -4.01 -13.50 -9.61
C ASP A 331 -3.97 -12.01 -9.21
N THR A 332 -5.10 -11.48 -8.70
CA THR A 332 -5.15 -10.12 -8.14
C THR A 332 -4.21 -9.96 -6.94
N HIS A 333 -4.11 -10.94 -6.05
CA HIS A 333 -3.21 -10.89 -4.89
C HIS A 333 -1.73 -11.03 -5.27
N GLU A 334 -1.40 -11.88 -6.25
CA GLU A 334 -0.06 -12.05 -6.82
C GLU A 334 0.47 -10.71 -7.36
N LYS A 335 -0.38 -9.96 -8.06
CA LYS A 335 -0.11 -8.61 -8.57
C LYS A 335 -0.02 -7.53 -7.49
N LEU A 336 -0.51 -7.78 -6.27
CA LEU A 336 -0.40 -6.86 -5.14
C LEU A 336 0.89 -7.06 -4.33
N VAL A 337 1.48 -8.25 -4.30
CA VAL A 337 2.69 -8.54 -3.49
C VAL A 337 3.84 -7.52 -3.74
N PRO A 338 4.22 -7.18 -4.99
CA PRO A 338 5.29 -6.20 -5.24
C PRO A 338 5.00 -4.77 -4.78
N LEU A 339 3.74 -4.46 -4.42
CA LEU A 339 3.34 -3.14 -3.91
C LEU A 339 3.44 -3.06 -2.38
N ILE A 340 3.42 -4.19 -1.68
CA ILE A 340 3.36 -4.28 -0.21
C ILE A 340 4.47 -3.48 0.51
N PRO A 341 5.75 -3.46 0.07
CA PRO A 341 6.80 -2.66 0.72
C PRO A 341 6.50 -1.15 0.78
N ASN A 342 5.69 -0.67 -0.16
CA ASN A 342 5.34 0.75 -0.29
C ASN A 342 4.06 1.12 0.50
N LEU A 343 3.25 0.13 0.88
CA LEU A 343 2.03 0.33 1.67
C LEU A 343 2.34 0.32 3.18
N PRO A 344 1.73 1.17 4.02
CA PRO A 344 1.76 0.99 5.47
C PRO A 344 1.25 -0.39 5.85
N ALA A 345 1.91 -1.04 6.82
CA ALA A 345 1.57 -2.40 7.25
C ALA A 345 0.08 -2.54 7.62
N ASN A 346 -0.50 -1.51 8.25
CA ASN A 346 -1.92 -1.37 8.58
C ASN A 346 -2.87 -1.69 7.41
N ILE A 347 -2.53 -1.30 6.17
CA ILE A 347 -3.38 -1.55 4.97
C ILE A 347 -3.34 -3.03 4.59
N THR A 348 -2.15 -3.63 4.58
CA THR A 348 -1.92 -5.06 4.34
C THR A 348 -2.62 -5.91 5.41
N LEU A 349 -2.54 -5.50 6.68
CA LEU A 349 -3.18 -6.15 7.81
C LEU A 349 -4.72 -6.01 7.82
N LYS A 350 -5.28 -4.92 7.29
CA LYS A 350 -6.74 -4.68 7.27
C LYS A 350 -7.46 -5.15 6.02
N ASN A 351 -6.77 -5.26 4.88
CA ASN A 351 -7.41 -5.58 3.61
C ASN A 351 -6.87 -6.88 2.98
N ILE A 352 -5.57 -6.94 2.70
CA ILE A 352 -4.94 -8.03 1.93
C ILE A 352 -5.03 -9.36 2.69
N LEU A 353 -4.53 -9.41 3.93
CA LEU A 353 -4.50 -10.65 4.72
C LEU A 353 -5.90 -11.15 5.13
N PRO A 354 -6.87 -10.29 5.53
CA PRO A 354 -8.26 -10.70 5.68
C PRO A 354 -8.87 -11.26 4.39
N SER A 355 -8.54 -10.68 3.23
CA SER A 355 -9.05 -11.14 1.93
C SER A 355 -8.54 -12.55 1.59
N ILE A 356 -7.24 -12.80 1.76
CA ILE A 356 -6.64 -14.14 1.65
C ILE A 356 -7.27 -15.11 2.65
N ASN A 357 -7.39 -14.73 3.92
CA ASN A 357 -8.03 -15.53 4.97
C ASN A 357 -9.48 -15.91 4.63
N ASP A 358 -10.20 -15.09 3.85
CA ASP A 358 -11.53 -15.40 3.36
C ASP A 358 -11.51 -16.28 2.10
N ILE A 359 -10.58 -16.09 1.17
CA ILE A 359 -10.44 -16.95 -0.03
C ILE A 359 -10.06 -18.37 0.37
N ILE A 360 -9.17 -18.59 1.34
CA ILE A 360 -8.81 -19.94 1.81
C ILE A 360 -9.95 -20.67 2.56
N LYS A 361 -11.07 -20.00 2.88
CA LYS A 361 -12.28 -20.67 3.41
C LYS A 361 -13.05 -21.46 2.35
N THR A 362 -12.79 -21.22 1.07
CA THR A 362 -13.46 -21.89 -0.06
C THR A 362 -13.41 -23.41 0.02
N GLN A 363 -14.35 -24.06 -0.68
CA GLN A 363 -14.47 -25.51 -0.71
C GLN A 363 -13.24 -26.14 -1.38
N GLU A 364 -12.73 -27.22 -0.79
CA GLU A 364 -11.52 -27.91 -1.26
C GLU A 364 -11.66 -28.40 -2.71
N GLU A 365 -12.85 -28.84 -3.13
CA GLU A 365 -13.14 -29.25 -4.51
C GLU A 365 -12.98 -28.11 -5.54
N LEU A 366 -13.26 -26.86 -5.15
CA LEU A 366 -13.11 -25.69 -6.02
C LEU A 366 -11.64 -25.26 -6.12
N LEU A 367 -10.90 -25.36 -5.01
CA LEU A 367 -9.46 -25.14 -4.98
C LEU A 367 -8.70 -26.21 -5.77
N ASP A 368 -9.12 -27.49 -5.68
CA ASP A 368 -8.55 -28.60 -6.45
C ASP A 368 -8.74 -28.39 -7.97
N LYS A 369 -9.95 -27.98 -8.40
CA LYS A 369 -10.22 -27.58 -9.80
C LYS A 369 -9.36 -26.39 -10.26
N ALA A 370 -9.23 -25.35 -9.44
CA ALA A 370 -8.40 -24.18 -9.77
C ALA A 370 -6.91 -24.56 -9.86
N GLN A 371 -6.41 -25.37 -8.92
CA GLN A 371 -5.04 -25.91 -8.91
C GLN A 371 -4.73 -26.74 -10.16
N GLN A 372 -5.63 -27.65 -10.56
CA GLN A 372 -5.47 -28.45 -11.77
C GLN A 372 -5.37 -27.58 -13.05
N SER A 373 -6.07 -26.44 -13.08
CA SER A 373 -6.08 -25.54 -14.23
C SER A 373 -4.88 -24.60 -14.29
N LYS A 374 -4.57 -23.90 -13.18
CA LYS A 374 -3.64 -22.74 -13.14
C LYS A 374 -2.72 -22.70 -11.93
N ARG A 375 -2.55 -23.82 -11.20
CA ARG A 375 -1.73 -23.92 -9.97
C ARG A 375 -2.12 -22.90 -8.89
N THR A 376 -3.39 -22.52 -8.84
CA THR A 376 -3.96 -21.49 -7.97
C THR A 376 -3.74 -21.76 -6.47
N GLY A 377 -3.67 -23.03 -6.05
CA GLY A 377 -3.36 -23.41 -4.68
C GLY A 377 -1.89 -23.19 -4.31
N GLN A 378 -0.96 -23.48 -5.23
CA GLN A 378 0.46 -23.15 -5.06
C GLN A 378 0.65 -21.64 -5.00
N ARG A 379 0.17 -20.90 -6.00
CA ARG A 379 0.29 -19.44 -6.07
C ARG A 379 -0.28 -18.75 -4.82
N MET A 380 -1.35 -19.27 -4.24
CA MET A 380 -1.87 -18.79 -2.96
C MET A 380 -0.91 -19.03 -1.78
N LEU A 381 -0.23 -20.17 -1.74
CA LEU A 381 0.80 -20.47 -0.72
C LEU A 381 2.03 -19.56 -0.91
N ASP A 382 2.51 -19.41 -2.14
CA ASP A 382 3.64 -18.54 -2.51
C ASP A 382 3.38 -17.08 -2.07
N ILE A 383 2.15 -16.58 -2.25
CA ILE A 383 1.70 -15.26 -1.77
C ILE A 383 1.70 -15.18 -0.24
N ILE A 384 1.22 -16.22 0.46
CA ILE A 384 1.18 -16.27 1.93
C ILE A 384 2.59 -16.24 2.54
N GLU A 385 3.56 -16.88 1.88
CA GLU A 385 4.97 -16.85 2.27
C GLU A 385 5.60 -15.47 2.01
N ALA A 386 5.36 -14.87 0.84
CA ALA A 386 5.97 -13.59 0.45
C ALA A 386 5.53 -12.37 1.29
N ILE A 387 4.27 -12.31 1.75
CA ILE A 387 3.73 -11.14 2.48
C ILE A 387 4.55 -10.75 3.73
N PRO A 388 4.89 -11.65 4.68
CA PRO A 388 5.75 -11.31 5.82
C PRO A 388 7.19 -10.93 5.42
N GLU A 389 7.67 -11.39 4.26
CA GLU A 389 8.99 -11.01 3.73
C GLU A 389 9.00 -9.55 3.26
N GLU A 390 7.93 -9.11 2.61
CA GLU A 390 7.80 -7.79 1.98
C GLU A 390 7.19 -6.71 2.90
N ILE A 391 6.34 -7.06 3.88
CA ILE A 391 5.62 -6.08 4.71
C ILE A 391 6.58 -5.15 5.46
N PRO A 392 6.40 -3.80 5.41
CA PRO A 392 7.31 -2.90 6.09
C PRO A 392 7.14 -3.00 7.61
N LEU A 393 8.26 -3.22 8.29
CA LEU A 393 8.32 -3.31 9.74
C LEU A 393 8.69 -1.95 10.32
N GLU A 394 7.71 -1.25 10.89
CA GLU A 394 7.95 0.01 11.62
C GLU A 394 8.63 -0.29 12.96
N GLU A 395 8.01 -1.13 13.80
CA GLU A 395 8.58 -1.64 15.06
C GLU A 395 9.63 -2.76 14.88
N GLN A 396 10.08 -3.37 15.98
CA GLN A 396 11.02 -4.52 15.98
C GLN A 396 10.39 -5.81 15.42
N GLN A 397 9.07 -5.95 15.53
CA GLN A 397 8.32 -7.13 15.10
C GLN A 397 6.90 -6.73 14.66
N LEU A 398 6.27 -7.59 13.87
CA LEU A 398 4.87 -7.53 13.50
C LEU A 398 4.28 -8.94 13.63
N SER A 399 3.03 -9.03 14.09
CA SER A 399 2.26 -10.29 14.11
C SER A 399 0.77 -10.00 13.94
N ALA A 400 0.08 -10.78 13.10
CA ALA A 400 -1.35 -10.66 12.89
C ALA A 400 -1.99 -12.05 12.76
N SER A 401 -3.22 -12.19 13.23
CA SER A 401 -3.97 -13.45 13.17
C SER A 401 -5.44 -13.22 12.82
N TYR A 402 -5.99 -14.17 12.07
CA TYR A 402 -7.34 -14.20 11.54
C TYR A 402 -7.95 -15.59 11.77
N SER A 403 -9.13 -15.86 11.19
CA SER A 403 -9.86 -17.11 11.44
C SER A 403 -9.12 -18.40 11.06
N ASN A 404 -8.25 -18.37 10.04
CA ASN A 404 -7.52 -19.53 9.51
C ASN A 404 -6.05 -19.27 9.14
N LEU A 405 -5.63 -18.00 9.05
CA LEU A 405 -4.27 -17.56 8.72
C LEU A 405 -3.72 -16.70 9.85
N ALA A 406 -2.43 -16.87 10.17
CA ALA A 406 -1.66 -15.92 10.97
C ALA A 406 -0.29 -15.69 10.31
N ILE A 407 0.26 -14.49 10.44
CA ILE A 407 1.61 -14.16 9.96
C ILE A 407 2.42 -13.43 11.04
N GLY A 408 3.74 -13.52 10.94
CA GLY A 408 4.67 -12.74 11.75
C GLY A 408 5.94 -12.41 10.99
N ALA A 409 6.58 -11.30 11.32
CA ALA A 409 7.85 -10.90 10.75
C ALA A 409 8.65 -10.10 11.79
N ILE A 410 9.91 -10.48 12.00
CA ILE A 410 10.73 -10.01 13.13
C ILE A 410 12.09 -9.54 12.62
N LYS A 411 12.46 -8.28 12.89
CA LYS A 411 13.78 -7.73 12.52
C LYS A 411 14.89 -8.48 13.25
N VAL A 412 15.99 -8.78 12.55
CA VAL A 412 17.11 -9.56 13.10
C VAL A 412 18.41 -8.76 13.10
N LYS A 413 19.02 -8.61 14.29
CA LYS A 413 20.39 -8.12 14.45
C LYS A 413 21.33 -9.33 14.52
N LYS A 414 22.12 -9.52 13.47
CA LYS A 414 22.96 -10.72 13.23
C LYS A 414 23.87 -11.06 14.42
N ASP A 415 24.56 -10.04 14.93
CA ASP A 415 25.62 -10.18 15.94
C ASP A 415 25.08 -10.35 17.36
N THR A 416 23.79 -10.05 17.57
CA THR A 416 23.10 -10.15 18.87
C THR A 416 21.92 -11.13 18.82
N PHE A 417 21.90 -12.06 17.86
CA PHE A 417 20.83 -13.04 17.74
C PHE A 417 21.04 -14.18 18.75
N ASP A 418 20.18 -14.22 19.77
CA ASP A 418 20.24 -15.16 20.89
C ASP A 418 19.11 -16.22 20.84
N GLY A 419 18.69 -16.58 19.62
CA GLY A 419 17.50 -17.41 19.37
C GLY A 419 16.21 -16.59 19.35
N LEU A 420 15.09 -17.24 19.02
CA LEU A 420 13.77 -16.61 18.87
C LEU A 420 12.67 -17.63 19.09
N THR A 421 11.51 -17.23 19.64
CA THR A 421 10.32 -18.09 19.73
C THR A 421 9.12 -17.34 19.18
N TYR A 422 8.43 -17.94 18.20
CA TYR A 422 7.19 -17.43 17.62
C TYR A 422 6.03 -18.35 17.97
N GLY A 423 5.02 -17.82 18.66
CA GLY A 423 3.82 -18.56 19.08
C GLY A 423 2.61 -18.19 18.24
N VAL A 424 1.83 -19.19 17.84
CA VAL A 424 0.62 -19.03 17.03
C VAL A 424 -0.59 -18.81 17.93
N LEU A 425 -1.42 -17.82 17.56
CA LEU A 425 -2.70 -17.54 18.20
C LEU A 425 -3.81 -17.68 17.16
N TYR A 426 -4.95 -18.28 17.52
CA TYR A 426 -6.20 -18.22 16.74
C TYR A 426 -7.37 -17.90 17.70
N GLY A 427 -7.94 -16.70 17.58
CA GLY A 427 -9.00 -16.21 18.47
C GLY A 427 -8.48 -15.54 19.76
N ASN A 428 -9.41 -15.15 20.63
CA ASN A 428 -9.21 -14.07 21.63
C ASN A 428 -8.44 -14.46 22.91
N ASN A 429 -7.94 -15.69 23.05
CA ASN A 429 -7.30 -16.17 24.29
C ASN A 429 -5.77 -16.07 24.25
N GLU A 430 -5.24 -14.83 24.26
CA GLU A 430 -3.83 -14.51 24.03
C GLU A 430 -2.81 -15.25 24.94
N ASN A 431 -3.20 -15.58 26.17
CA ASN A 431 -2.29 -16.10 27.20
C ASN A 431 -2.12 -17.63 27.22
N GLN A 432 -2.98 -18.39 26.53
CA GLN A 432 -2.87 -19.87 26.51
C GLN A 432 -2.09 -20.37 25.29
N ALA A 433 -2.52 -20.00 24.08
CA ALA A 433 -2.02 -20.63 22.86
C ALA A 433 -0.52 -20.38 22.57
N LYS A 434 0.07 -19.28 23.06
CA LYS A 434 1.54 -19.03 23.04
C LYS A 434 2.38 -20.16 23.65
N THR A 435 1.81 -20.98 24.55
CA THR A 435 2.51 -22.10 25.20
C THR A 435 2.27 -23.46 24.56
N GLN A 436 1.34 -23.55 23.60
CA GLN A 436 0.87 -24.83 23.03
C GLN A 436 1.37 -25.02 21.59
N ASN A 437 1.22 -23.99 20.75
CA ASN A 437 1.58 -24.03 19.32
C ASN A 437 2.64 -22.96 19.04
N PHE A 438 3.91 -23.36 18.89
CA PHE A 438 5.02 -22.44 18.70
C PHE A 438 6.19 -23.06 17.93
N ILE A 439 7.01 -22.23 17.29
CA ILE A 439 8.34 -22.60 16.78
C ILE A 439 9.42 -21.81 17.52
N GLN A 440 10.44 -22.53 18.01
CA GLN A 440 11.62 -22.00 18.67
C GLN A 440 12.85 -22.24 17.79
N LEU A 441 13.54 -21.15 17.46
CA LEU A 441 14.72 -21.09 16.63
C LEU A 441 16.00 -21.05 17.49
N PRO A 442 17.04 -21.84 17.15
CA PRO A 442 18.23 -22.03 17.97
C PRO A 442 19.15 -20.81 17.94
N LYS A 443 19.93 -20.63 19.02
CA LYS A 443 20.93 -19.54 19.17
C LYS A 443 22.07 -19.57 18.13
N SER A 444 22.20 -20.67 17.40
CA SER A 444 23.20 -20.93 16.38
C SER A 444 22.71 -20.73 14.95
N LEU A 445 21.41 -20.49 14.72
CA LEU A 445 20.77 -20.41 13.39
C LEU A 445 21.62 -19.63 12.36
N LEU A 446 22.05 -18.41 12.70
CA LEU A 446 22.79 -17.52 11.81
C LEU A 446 24.31 -17.83 11.75
N LYS A 447 24.83 -18.64 12.67
CA LYS A 447 26.26 -18.95 12.80
C LYS A 447 26.76 -19.92 11.73
N HIS A 448 25.85 -20.71 11.14
CA HIS A 448 26.13 -21.65 10.06
C HIS A 448 26.09 -21.02 8.65
N LEU A 449 25.49 -19.82 8.51
CA LEU A 449 25.42 -19.09 7.25
C LEU A 449 26.80 -18.61 6.77
N LYS A 450 27.03 -18.61 5.46
CA LYS A 450 28.18 -17.96 4.82
C LYS A 450 28.16 -16.44 5.10
N THR A 451 29.30 -15.77 4.94
CA THR A 451 29.43 -14.33 5.20
C THR A 451 28.43 -13.48 4.40
N GLU A 452 28.21 -13.83 3.13
CA GLU A 452 27.29 -13.14 2.21
C GLU A 452 25.81 -13.36 2.60
N GLU A 453 25.42 -14.61 2.82
CA GLU A 453 24.08 -14.98 3.31
C GLU A 453 23.78 -14.29 4.64
N ARG A 454 24.71 -14.34 5.60
CA ARG A 454 24.62 -13.66 6.89
C ARG A 454 24.55 -12.14 6.74
N ALA A 455 25.17 -11.57 5.70
CA ALA A 455 25.05 -10.15 5.39
C ALA A 455 23.66 -9.79 4.82
N ALA A 456 22.98 -10.70 4.13
CA ALA A 456 21.62 -10.48 3.60
C ALA A 456 20.50 -10.59 4.65
N VAL A 457 20.68 -11.37 5.74
CA VAL A 457 19.67 -11.52 6.81
C VAL A 457 19.24 -10.18 7.39
N SER A 458 17.98 -9.78 7.19
CA SER A 458 17.38 -8.57 7.76
C SER A 458 16.22 -8.86 8.72
N ARG A 459 15.49 -9.95 8.48
CA ARG A 459 14.33 -10.41 9.23
C ARG A 459 14.26 -11.95 9.23
N ILE A 460 13.42 -12.49 10.11
CA ILE A 460 12.84 -13.84 9.98
C ILE A 460 11.34 -13.66 9.76
N SER A 461 10.79 -14.42 8.81
CA SER A 461 9.36 -14.42 8.47
C SER A 461 8.70 -15.69 9.01
N PHE A 462 7.41 -15.60 9.32
CA PHE A 462 6.60 -16.69 9.85
C PHE A 462 5.20 -16.63 9.25
N PHE A 463 4.62 -17.79 8.97
CA PHE A 463 3.17 -17.90 8.78
C PHE A 463 2.63 -19.16 9.45
N SER A 464 1.32 -19.20 9.65
CA SER A 464 0.61 -20.35 10.19
C SER A 464 -0.74 -20.51 9.52
N LEU A 465 -1.05 -21.73 9.09
CA LEU A 465 -2.33 -22.11 8.52
C LEU A 465 -3.04 -23.11 9.42
N LYS A 466 -4.32 -22.86 9.67
CA LYS A 466 -5.13 -23.61 10.64
C LYS A 466 -5.46 -25.03 10.17
N ASP A 467 -5.54 -25.23 8.85
CA ASP A 467 -5.74 -26.52 8.22
C ASP A 467 -4.75 -26.73 7.06
N ASP A 468 -4.70 -27.96 6.56
CA ASP A 468 -3.83 -28.46 5.51
C ASP A 468 -4.45 -28.39 4.10
N LYS A 469 -5.57 -27.68 3.90
CA LYS A 469 -6.35 -27.72 2.66
C LYS A 469 -5.55 -27.29 1.42
N LEU A 470 -4.77 -26.21 1.51
CA LEU A 470 -3.91 -25.78 0.39
C LEU A 470 -2.88 -26.87 0.03
N TYR A 471 -2.26 -27.49 1.03
CA TYR A 471 -1.29 -28.56 0.85
C TYR A 471 -1.92 -29.83 0.24
N ARG A 472 -3.12 -30.23 0.70
CA ARG A 472 -3.88 -31.33 0.08
C ARG A 472 -4.32 -31.06 -1.35
N VAL A 473 -4.52 -29.80 -1.71
CA VAL A 473 -4.83 -29.36 -3.08
C VAL A 473 -3.59 -29.41 -3.96
N ILE A 474 -2.44 -28.94 -3.46
CA ILE A 474 -1.15 -29.00 -4.17
C ILE A 474 -0.67 -30.45 -4.36
N GLN A 475 -0.86 -31.32 -3.35
CA GLN A 475 -0.47 -32.72 -3.38
C GLN A 475 -1.30 -33.51 -4.39
N ASN A 476 -0.65 -33.96 -5.47
CA ASN A 476 -1.27 -34.65 -6.61
C ASN A 476 -2.14 -35.85 -6.16
N SER A 477 -3.30 -36.07 -6.79
CA SER A 477 -4.30 -37.09 -6.46
C SER A 477 -3.74 -38.50 -6.35
N ASN A 478 -2.82 -38.88 -7.24
CA ASN A 478 -2.11 -40.18 -7.19
C ASN A 478 -1.20 -40.37 -5.96
N THR A 479 -0.98 -39.31 -5.18
CA THR A 479 -0.16 -39.27 -3.96
C THR A 479 -0.93 -38.81 -2.72
N LYS A 480 -2.27 -38.69 -2.79
CA LYS A 480 -3.12 -38.40 -1.62
C LYS A 480 -3.27 -39.66 -0.74
N ALA A 481 -2.24 -39.94 0.06
CA ALA A 481 -2.27 -41.02 1.05
C ALA A 481 -3.34 -40.75 2.14
N ASN A 482 -3.84 -41.81 2.78
CA ASN A 482 -4.85 -41.75 3.88
C ASN A 482 -4.29 -41.16 5.20
N THR A 483 -3.24 -40.35 5.13
CA THR A 483 -2.52 -39.77 6.26
C THR A 483 -3.01 -38.35 6.51
N LYS A 484 -3.61 -38.11 7.68
CA LYS A 484 -4.28 -36.85 8.01
C LYS A 484 -3.35 -35.96 8.83
N ILE A 485 -3.23 -34.68 8.45
CA ILE A 485 -2.58 -33.67 9.29
C ILE A 485 -3.45 -33.41 10.53
N ASN A 486 -2.83 -33.40 11.71
CA ASN A 486 -3.51 -33.35 13.00
C ASN A 486 -3.02 -32.18 13.90
N SER A 487 -2.44 -31.16 13.29
CA SER A 487 -2.03 -29.91 13.92
C SER A 487 -2.37 -28.74 13.00
N HIS A 488 -2.22 -27.52 13.49
CA HIS A 488 -1.99 -26.38 12.61
C HIS A 488 -0.63 -26.53 11.92
N ILE A 489 -0.45 -25.86 10.80
CA ILE A 489 0.80 -25.82 10.04
C ILE A 489 1.55 -24.57 10.46
N ILE A 490 2.80 -24.70 10.91
CA ILE A 490 3.65 -23.59 11.35
C ILE A 490 4.86 -23.51 10.42
N ALA A 491 5.08 -22.36 9.81
CA ALA A 491 6.18 -22.09 8.90
C ALA A 491 7.10 -20.99 9.44
N ALA A 492 8.39 -21.09 9.11
CA ALA A 492 9.37 -20.04 9.33
C ALA A 492 10.38 -20.02 8.18
N THR A 493 10.74 -18.83 7.70
CA THR A 493 11.69 -18.62 6.60
C THR A 493 12.67 -17.50 6.92
N ILE A 494 13.80 -17.48 6.21
CA ILE A 494 14.66 -16.31 6.10
C ILE A 494 14.64 -15.90 4.63
N PRO A 495 14.22 -14.66 4.30
CA PRO A 495 14.04 -14.24 2.91
C PRO A 495 15.26 -14.53 2.04
N ASN A 496 15.03 -15.20 0.91
CA ASN A 496 16.05 -15.62 -0.07
C ASN A 496 17.15 -16.57 0.46
N ILE A 497 17.00 -17.21 1.63
CA ILE A 497 18.02 -18.09 2.24
C ILE A 497 17.43 -19.42 2.69
N GLN A 498 17.77 -20.50 1.99
CA GLN A 498 17.40 -21.87 2.40
C GLN A 498 18.27 -22.35 3.57
N ILE A 499 17.65 -22.63 4.72
CA ILE A 499 18.31 -23.17 5.91
C ILE A 499 18.13 -24.69 5.96
N THR A 500 19.24 -25.43 5.95
CA THR A 500 19.26 -26.90 6.08
C THR A 500 20.49 -27.37 6.86
N ASN A 501 20.45 -28.61 7.37
CA ASN A 501 21.56 -29.26 8.09
C ASN A 501 22.02 -28.49 9.35
N LEU A 502 21.07 -27.91 10.10
CA LEU A 502 21.33 -27.23 11.37
C LEU A 502 21.86 -28.20 12.44
N VAL A 503 22.93 -27.78 13.14
CA VAL A 503 23.55 -28.58 14.21
C VAL A 503 22.70 -28.57 15.49
N ASP A 504 22.19 -27.41 15.89
CA ASP A 504 21.11 -27.31 16.86
C ASP A 504 19.78 -27.25 16.08
N PRO A 505 18.82 -28.18 16.28
CA PRO A 505 17.58 -28.20 15.53
C PRO A 505 16.58 -27.11 15.99
N VAL A 506 15.69 -26.69 15.09
CA VAL A 506 14.49 -25.92 15.45
C VAL A 506 13.52 -26.82 16.21
N LYS A 507 12.86 -26.28 17.24
CA LYS A 507 11.90 -27.01 18.07
C LYS A 507 10.50 -26.49 17.82
N ILE A 508 9.57 -27.34 17.40
CA ILE A 508 8.20 -26.94 17.07
C ILE A 508 7.24 -27.68 17.99
N SER A 509 6.46 -26.96 18.79
CA SER A 509 5.38 -27.53 19.59
C SER A 509 4.07 -27.46 18.82
N PHE A 510 3.35 -28.58 18.80
CA PHE A 510 2.04 -28.72 18.18
C PHE A 510 1.05 -29.35 19.17
N GLU A 511 -0.13 -28.75 19.28
CA GLU A 511 -1.29 -29.35 19.94
C GLU A 511 -2.01 -30.32 18.98
N LEU A 512 -2.53 -31.44 19.50
CA LEU A 512 -3.29 -32.41 18.70
C LEU A 512 -4.73 -31.93 18.49
N ILE A 513 -5.14 -31.77 17.23
CA ILE A 513 -6.53 -31.43 16.86
C ILE A 513 -7.49 -32.59 17.20
N ASP A 514 -7.15 -33.82 16.82
CA ASP A 514 -7.77 -35.05 17.33
C ASP A 514 -6.87 -35.69 18.38
N GLN A 515 -7.31 -35.63 19.64
CA GLN A 515 -6.61 -36.19 20.80
C GLN A 515 -6.60 -37.73 20.83
N ASN A 516 -7.41 -38.38 19.97
CA ASN A 516 -7.49 -39.84 19.83
C ASN A 516 -6.57 -40.41 18.74
N ALA A 517 -5.84 -39.54 18.03
CA ALA A 517 -4.96 -39.93 16.95
C ALA A 517 -3.66 -40.56 17.49
N ASN A 518 -3.32 -41.74 16.96
CA ASN A 518 -2.15 -42.51 17.37
C ASN A 518 -1.01 -42.38 16.35
N ASN A 519 0.21 -42.69 16.81
CA ASN A 519 1.44 -42.66 16.00
C ASN A 519 1.63 -41.31 15.27
N PRO A 520 1.81 -40.19 16.00
CA PRO A 520 2.19 -38.92 15.39
C PRO A 520 3.56 -39.03 14.73
N GLN A 521 3.76 -38.27 13.65
CA GLN A 521 5.04 -38.08 12.99
C GLN A 521 5.24 -36.60 12.70
N CYS A 522 6.41 -36.07 13.07
CA CYS A 522 6.83 -34.72 12.69
C CYS A 522 7.15 -34.70 11.20
N VAL A 523 6.46 -33.84 10.44
CA VAL A 523 6.66 -33.70 9.00
C VAL A 523 6.93 -32.26 8.60
N PHE A 524 7.64 -32.12 7.49
CA PHE A 524 7.89 -30.86 6.81
C PHE A 524 7.39 -30.93 5.36
N TRP A 525 7.18 -29.77 4.73
CA TRP A 525 6.78 -29.69 3.33
C TRP A 525 8.01 -29.73 2.41
N ASP A 526 8.11 -30.78 1.59
CA ASP A 526 9.26 -31.13 0.76
C ASP A 526 8.98 -30.81 -0.72
N GLU A 527 9.47 -29.65 -1.17
CA GLU A 527 9.39 -29.19 -2.56
C GLU A 527 10.73 -29.39 -3.33
N SER A 528 11.53 -30.39 -2.93
CA SER A 528 12.83 -30.69 -3.55
C SER A 528 12.72 -30.81 -5.09
N PRO A 529 13.55 -30.09 -5.87
CA PRO A 529 13.47 -30.08 -7.33
C PRO A 529 13.48 -31.48 -7.96
N GLY A 530 12.55 -31.71 -8.88
CA GLY A 530 12.37 -32.99 -9.57
C GLY A 530 11.47 -34.01 -8.86
N GLN A 531 10.80 -33.63 -7.77
CA GLN A 531 9.76 -34.44 -7.12
C GLN A 531 8.43 -33.66 -7.02
N ASN A 532 7.32 -34.37 -6.82
CA ASN A 532 6.04 -33.73 -6.48
C ASN A 532 6.07 -33.27 -5.00
N PRO A 533 5.59 -32.06 -4.68
CA PRO A 533 5.43 -31.59 -3.30
C PRO A 533 4.66 -32.55 -2.41
N LYS A 534 5.15 -32.76 -1.19
CA LYS A 534 4.64 -33.75 -0.24
C LYS A 534 5.06 -33.45 1.20
N TRP A 535 4.35 -34.05 2.16
CA TRP A 535 4.84 -34.15 3.54
C TRP A 535 5.94 -35.21 3.67
N SER A 536 7.03 -34.87 4.34
CA SER A 536 8.24 -35.69 4.49
C SER A 536 8.73 -35.68 5.94
N THR A 537 9.30 -36.79 6.42
CA THR A 537 9.85 -36.92 7.78
C THR A 537 11.36 -36.70 7.85
N LYS A 538 12.05 -36.57 6.70
CA LYS A 538 13.51 -36.45 6.64
C LYS A 538 14.00 -35.23 7.44
N GLY A 539 14.97 -35.41 8.33
CA GLY A 539 15.51 -34.32 9.16
C GLY A 539 14.61 -33.89 10.33
N CYS A 540 13.38 -34.42 10.45
CA CYS A 540 12.44 -34.10 11.52
C CYS A 540 12.21 -35.32 12.46
N ASN A 541 12.32 -35.09 13.77
CA ASN A 541 12.15 -36.11 14.81
C ASN A 541 11.23 -35.63 15.94
N ILE A 542 10.64 -36.56 16.69
CA ILE A 542 9.94 -36.24 17.94
C ILE A 542 10.97 -36.11 19.07
N ALA A 543 11.05 -34.93 19.69
CA ALA A 543 11.85 -34.68 20.89
C ALA A 543 11.06 -34.93 22.20
N LYS A 544 9.73 -34.74 22.18
CA LYS A 544 8.82 -35.11 23.27
C LYS A 544 7.42 -35.39 22.74
N TYR A 545 6.71 -36.32 23.36
CA TYR A 545 5.29 -36.56 23.13
C TYR A 545 4.56 -36.65 24.48
N ASP A 546 3.54 -35.82 24.67
CA ASP A 546 2.58 -35.92 25.77
C ASP A 546 1.24 -36.42 25.18
N PRO A 547 0.88 -37.71 25.36
CA PRO A 547 -0.28 -38.32 24.70
C PRO A 547 -1.59 -37.57 24.90
N GLY A 548 -2.34 -37.41 23.80
CA GLY A 548 -3.61 -36.66 23.79
C GLY A 548 -3.49 -35.15 24.04
N LYS A 549 -2.27 -34.59 24.08
CA LYS A 549 -2.04 -33.16 24.35
C LYS A 549 -1.16 -32.50 23.29
N GLN A 550 0.13 -32.82 23.27
CA GLN A 550 1.12 -32.10 22.47
C GLN A 550 2.28 -32.97 22.00
N VAL A 551 2.87 -32.60 20.86
CA VAL A 551 4.13 -33.16 20.35
C VAL A 551 5.13 -32.00 20.21
N LEU A 552 6.34 -32.21 20.73
CA LEU A 552 7.49 -31.36 20.46
C LEU A 552 8.34 -32.01 19.37
N CYS A 553 8.30 -31.44 18.18
CA CYS A 553 9.14 -31.78 17.04
C CYS A 553 10.50 -31.08 17.10
N SER A 554 11.47 -31.66 16.40
CA SER A 554 12.86 -31.23 16.31
C SER A 554 13.35 -31.44 14.88
N CYS A 555 13.58 -30.36 14.13
CA CYS A 555 13.93 -30.41 12.71
C CYS A 555 15.24 -29.67 12.39
N ASP A 556 15.99 -30.12 11.38
CA ASP A 556 17.32 -29.59 11.01
C ASP A 556 17.31 -28.52 9.90
N HIS A 557 16.16 -27.92 9.60
CA HIS A 557 15.97 -26.99 8.47
C HIS A 557 14.86 -25.96 8.76
N LEU A 558 14.58 -25.06 7.81
CA LEU A 558 13.43 -24.13 7.82
C LEU A 558 12.54 -24.35 6.59
N THR A 559 11.21 -24.36 6.81
CA THR A 559 10.11 -24.55 5.83
C THR A 559 8.78 -24.54 6.61
N SER A 560 7.70 -25.05 6.02
CA SER A 560 6.42 -25.37 6.68
C SER A 560 6.42 -26.73 7.38
N PHE A 561 5.98 -26.77 8.64
CA PHE A 561 5.96 -27.96 9.49
C PHE A 561 4.55 -28.33 9.98
N ALA A 562 4.31 -29.62 10.21
CA ALA A 562 3.05 -30.14 10.73
C ALA A 562 3.21 -31.50 11.48
N LEU A 563 2.14 -31.96 12.12
CA LEU A 563 1.98 -33.34 12.59
C LEU A 563 1.17 -34.17 11.59
N LEU A 564 1.76 -35.23 11.09
CA LEU A 564 1.05 -36.31 10.41
C LEU A 564 0.56 -37.32 11.45
N THR A 565 -0.62 -37.91 11.26
CA THR A 565 -1.10 -39.04 12.07
C THR A 565 -1.74 -40.12 11.19
N SER A 566 -1.67 -41.38 11.64
CA SER A 566 -2.48 -42.43 11.05
C SER A 566 -3.87 -42.41 11.68
N GLY A 567 -4.89 -42.09 10.88
CA GLY A 567 -6.27 -42.34 11.27
C GLY A 567 -6.49 -43.83 11.56
N LYS A 568 -7.38 -44.16 12.50
CA LYS A 568 -7.84 -45.54 12.64
C LYS A 568 -8.60 -45.92 11.37
N THR A 569 -8.12 -46.93 10.65
CA THR A 569 -9.00 -47.72 9.77
C THR A 569 -10.18 -48.20 10.61
N SER A 570 -11.41 -47.87 10.20
CA SER A 570 -12.59 -48.29 10.96
C SER A 570 -12.65 -49.83 11.01
N HIS A 571 -13.04 -50.37 12.17
CA HIS A 571 -13.10 -51.83 12.37
C HIS A 571 -14.05 -52.54 11.37
N LEU A 572 -14.93 -51.80 10.68
CA LEU A 572 -15.74 -52.30 9.58
C LEU A 572 -14.88 -52.94 8.47
N LEU A 573 -13.74 -52.38 8.10
CA LEU A 573 -12.91 -52.95 7.02
C LEU A 573 -12.23 -54.26 7.45
N SER A 574 -11.76 -54.36 8.70
CA SER A 574 -11.31 -55.64 9.25
C SER A 574 -12.45 -56.67 9.31
N MET A 575 -13.65 -56.27 9.75
CA MET A 575 -14.81 -57.16 9.80
C MET A 575 -15.24 -57.62 8.40
N ALA A 576 -15.23 -56.75 7.39
CA ALA A 576 -15.49 -57.12 6.01
C ALA A 576 -14.49 -58.17 5.49
N SER A 577 -13.19 -58.03 5.81
CA SER A 577 -12.19 -59.04 5.44
C SER A 577 -12.37 -60.37 6.17
N TYR A 578 -12.68 -60.37 7.47
CA TYR A 578 -12.95 -61.60 8.23
C TYR A 578 -14.25 -62.30 7.81
N ILE A 579 -15.30 -61.54 7.50
CA ILE A 579 -16.56 -62.07 6.96
C ILE A 579 -16.32 -62.64 5.54
N GLY A 580 -15.55 -61.96 4.69
CA GLY A 580 -15.15 -62.45 3.37
C GLY A 580 -14.36 -63.76 3.44
N CYS A 581 -13.33 -63.83 4.29
CA CYS A 581 -12.59 -65.08 4.53
C CYS A 581 -13.47 -66.18 5.14
N GLY A 582 -14.38 -65.84 6.06
CA GLY A 582 -15.32 -66.79 6.65
C GLY A 582 -16.30 -67.40 5.63
N ILE A 583 -16.86 -66.57 4.74
CA ILE A 583 -17.71 -67.03 3.64
C ILE A 583 -16.90 -67.88 2.66
N SER A 584 -15.68 -67.46 2.31
CA SER A 584 -14.83 -68.23 1.39
C SER A 584 -14.39 -69.58 1.96
N LEU A 585 -14.15 -69.68 3.28
CA LEU A 585 -13.89 -70.95 3.97
C LEU A 585 -15.15 -71.81 4.06
N ALA A 586 -16.34 -71.23 4.29
CA ALA A 586 -17.59 -71.97 4.29
C ALA A 586 -17.91 -72.57 2.90
N CYS A 587 -17.66 -71.81 1.82
CA CYS A 587 -17.78 -72.33 0.44
C CYS A 587 -16.77 -73.44 0.11
N LEU A 588 -15.58 -73.44 0.73
CA LEU A 588 -14.57 -74.51 0.62
C LEU A 588 -14.88 -75.76 1.46
N ILE A 589 -15.94 -75.74 2.27
CA ILE A 589 -16.42 -76.86 3.10
C ILE A 589 -17.77 -77.41 2.58
N LEU A 590 -18.37 -76.75 1.58
CA LEU A 590 -19.66 -77.08 0.98
C LEU A 590 -19.57 -77.45 -0.52
N ILE A 591 -18.39 -77.86 -0.97
CA ILE A 591 -18.06 -78.42 -2.29
C ILE A 591 -17.21 -79.68 -2.07
#